data_AF-A0A7J9XWS2-F1
#
_entry.id   AF-A0A7J9XWS2-F1
#
_cell.length_a   1.000
_cell.length_b   1.000
_cell.length_c   1.000
_cell.angle_alpha   90.00
_cell.angle_beta   90.00
_cell.angle_gamma   90.00
#
_symmetry.space_group_name_H-M   'P 1'
#
loop_
_entity.id
_entity.type
_entity.pdbx_description
1 polymer ?
#
loop_
_entity_poly.entity_id
_entity_poly.type
_entity_poly.pdbx_seq_one_letter_code
_entity_poly.pdbx_strand_id
1 'polypeptide(L)'
;MTDLRGRTFSELVADVNAGQHLAVDAVVALVDGELEPGAHDRAVAHVGRCPGCAAEAAAQRQARTAVRAAAEPAMPAGLLATLRSIPETVELPKVPDGLAIIDDGTVVLATRQPGSSAPPAISLGSTVPLGSSARLGDTGGSPTRTSGRRGAGRR
;
A
#
# COMPACT_ATOMS: atom_id res chain seq x y z
N MET A 1 11.38 18.55 34.70
CA MET A 1 12.42 19.59 34.83
C MET A 1 11.77 20.94 34.54
N THR A 2 11.18 21.53 35.58
CA THR A 2 10.52 22.84 35.55
C THR A 2 11.57 23.88 35.90
N ASP A 3 11.83 24.85 35.03
CA ASP A 3 12.81 25.91 35.30
C ASP A 3 12.20 27.05 36.13
N LEU A 4 13.07 27.84 36.77
CA LEU A 4 12.80 28.82 37.86
C LEU A 4 11.89 30.03 37.52
N ARG A 5 11.10 29.96 36.46
CA ARG A 5 10.05 30.96 36.13
C ARG A 5 8.65 30.36 35.93
N GLY A 6 8.45 29.09 36.28
CA GLY A 6 7.14 28.43 36.13
C GLY A 6 6.73 28.24 34.67
N ARG A 7 7.65 28.43 33.73
CA ARG A 7 7.43 28.18 32.31
C ARG A 7 7.92 26.77 31.97
N THR A 8 7.04 26.00 31.36
CA THR A 8 7.40 24.71 30.80
C THR A 8 8.36 24.91 29.62
N PHE A 9 9.22 23.93 29.36
CA PHE A 9 10.11 23.94 28.19
C PHE A 9 9.31 24.15 26.88
N SER A 10 8.09 23.61 26.82
CA SER A 10 7.15 23.81 25.72
C SER A 10 6.67 25.26 25.56
N GLU A 11 6.48 26.00 26.65
CA GLU A 11 6.13 27.44 26.62
C GLU A 11 7.32 28.30 26.17
N LEU A 12 8.55 27.94 26.56
CA LEU A 12 9.74 28.64 26.08
C LEU A 12 9.97 28.46 24.57
N VAL A 13 9.80 27.23 24.06
CA VAL A 13 9.90 26.94 22.62
C VAL A 13 8.76 27.61 21.84
N ALA A 14 7.56 27.72 22.44
CA ALA A 14 6.45 28.45 21.84
C ALA A 14 6.72 29.97 21.71
N ASP A 15 7.34 30.59 22.73
CA ASP A 15 7.74 32.01 22.70
C ASP A 15 8.84 32.29 21.66
N VAL A 16 9.81 31.39 21.48
CA VAL A 16 10.87 31.52 20.45
C VAL A 16 10.30 31.37 19.03
N ASN A 17 9.29 30.53 18.85
CA ASN A 17 8.58 30.36 17.57
C ASN A 17 7.46 31.39 17.33
N ALA A 18 7.18 32.28 18.29
CA ALA A 18 6.12 33.29 18.14
C ALA A 18 6.42 34.32 17.04
N GLY A 19 7.68 34.46 16.63
CA GLY A 19 8.11 35.24 15.46
C GLY A 19 8.44 34.41 14.21
N GLN A 20 8.31 33.08 14.27
CA GLN A 20 8.52 32.18 13.14
C GLN A 20 7.18 31.67 12.63
N HIS A 21 6.79 32.15 11.45
CA HIS A 21 5.64 31.62 10.73
C HIS A 21 5.84 30.12 10.42
N LEU A 22 4.74 29.40 10.24
CA LEU A 22 4.80 28.05 9.68
C LEU A 22 5.51 28.09 8.32
N ALA A 23 6.29 27.05 8.02
CA ALA A 23 6.82 26.87 6.68
C ALA A 23 5.65 26.76 5.68
N VAL A 24 5.83 27.27 4.47
CA VAL A 24 4.80 27.25 3.42
C VAL A 24 4.26 25.84 3.20
N ASP A 25 5.15 24.84 3.13
CA ASP A 25 4.79 23.43 2.97
C ASP A 25 3.94 22.90 4.14
N ALA A 26 4.18 23.39 5.36
CA ALA A 26 3.39 23.01 6.53
C ALA A 26 1.98 23.61 6.50
N VAL A 27 1.82 24.82 5.96
CA VAL A 27 0.49 25.43 5.73
C VAL A 27 -0.28 24.64 4.68
N VAL A 28 0.37 24.27 3.57
CA VAL A 28 -0.24 23.44 2.52
C VAL A 28 -0.65 22.08 3.07
N ALA A 29 0.26 21.37 3.74
CA ALA A 29 -0.04 20.06 4.34
C ALA A 29 -1.17 20.14 5.39
N LEU A 30 -1.23 21.22 6.18
CA LEU A 30 -2.34 21.44 7.12
C LEU A 30 -3.68 21.58 6.40
N VAL A 31 -3.73 22.33 5.30
CA VAL A 31 -4.96 22.60 4.53
C VAL A 31 -5.43 21.37 3.77
N ASP A 32 -4.50 20.55 3.27
CA ASP A 32 -4.82 19.31 2.56
C ASP A 32 -5.13 18.15 3.50
N GLY A 33 -4.70 18.21 4.76
CA GLY A 33 -4.93 17.17 5.76
C GLY A 33 -3.83 16.11 5.82
N GLU A 34 -2.64 16.43 5.35
CA GLU A 34 -1.49 15.52 5.18
C GLU A 34 -0.50 15.58 6.35
N LEU A 35 -0.84 16.30 7.43
CA LEU A 35 -0.01 16.34 8.64
C LEU A 35 -0.33 15.17 9.57
N GLU A 36 0.72 14.54 10.09
CA GLU A 36 0.62 13.60 11.21
C GLU A 36 -0.11 14.25 12.41
N PRO A 37 -0.87 13.48 13.23
CA PRO A 37 -1.76 14.04 14.25
C PRO A 37 -1.09 15.05 15.19
N GLY A 38 0.10 14.72 15.70
CA GLY A 38 0.84 15.63 16.58
C GLY A 38 1.36 16.88 15.89
N ALA A 39 1.65 16.83 14.59
CA ALA A 39 2.04 18.00 13.80
C ALA A 39 0.81 18.86 13.46
N HIS A 40 -0.31 18.22 13.15
CA HIS A 40 -1.60 18.87 12.93
C HIS A 40 -2.02 19.72 14.13
N ASP A 41 -2.01 19.15 15.34
CA ASP A 41 -2.40 19.86 16.57
C ASP A 41 -1.53 21.10 16.81
N ARG A 42 -0.22 20.99 16.62
CA ARG A 42 0.70 22.13 16.75
C ARG A 42 0.45 23.21 15.71
N ALA A 43 0.21 22.81 14.46
CA ALA A 43 -0.05 23.73 13.36
C ALA A 43 -1.38 24.47 13.56
N VAL A 44 -2.44 23.78 13.97
CA VAL A 44 -3.74 24.40 14.33
C VAL A 44 -3.58 25.37 15.49
N ALA A 45 -2.86 24.96 16.54
CA ALA A 45 -2.60 25.83 17.69
C ALA A 45 -1.83 27.10 17.30
N HIS A 46 -0.86 27.00 16.38
CA HIS A 46 -0.14 28.16 15.85
C HIS A 46 -1.05 29.06 15.00
N VAL A 47 -1.82 28.49 14.07
CA VAL A 47 -2.78 29.22 13.23
C VAL A 47 -3.80 29.98 14.08
N GLY A 48 -4.24 29.41 15.20
CA GLY A 48 -5.15 30.09 16.14
C GLY A 48 -4.55 31.30 16.87
N ARG A 49 -3.22 31.45 16.90
CA ARG A 49 -2.50 32.55 17.56
C ARG A 49 -1.81 33.52 16.60
N CYS A 50 -1.53 33.09 15.38
CA CYS A 50 -0.77 33.85 14.39
C CYS A 50 -1.67 34.32 13.23
N PRO A 51 -1.99 35.62 13.12
CA PRO A 51 -2.89 36.13 12.09
C PRO A 51 -2.31 35.99 10.68
N GLY A 52 -0.99 36.04 10.51
CA GLY A 52 -0.33 35.83 9.21
C GLY A 52 -0.55 34.41 8.69
N CYS A 53 -0.26 33.39 9.51
CA CYS A 53 -0.50 31.99 9.12
C CYS A 53 -2.00 31.66 8.98
N ALA A 54 -2.87 32.35 9.74
CA ALA A 54 -4.31 32.24 9.54
C ALA A 54 -4.75 32.77 8.18
N ALA A 55 -4.23 33.92 7.76
CA ALA A 55 -4.51 34.49 6.44
C ALA A 55 -4.01 33.59 5.31
N GLU A 56 -2.79 33.04 5.43
CA GLU A 56 -2.24 32.10 4.46
C GLU A 56 -3.08 30.81 4.38
N ALA A 57 -3.43 30.20 5.51
CA ALA A 57 -4.27 29.01 5.54
C ALA A 57 -5.66 29.27 4.94
N ALA A 58 -6.25 30.45 5.17
CA ALA A 58 -7.52 30.85 4.58
C ALA A 58 -7.42 31.00 3.06
N ALA A 59 -6.37 31.67 2.57
CA ALA A 59 -6.11 31.82 1.13
C ALA A 59 -5.93 30.46 0.44
N GLN A 60 -5.17 29.55 1.04
CA GLN A 60 -4.98 28.19 0.53
C GLN A 60 -6.28 27.38 0.51
N ARG A 61 -7.11 27.47 1.57
CA ARG A 61 -8.44 26.83 1.60
C ARG A 61 -9.34 27.36 0.50
N GLN A 62 -9.36 28.68 0.28
CA GLN A 62 -10.13 29.29 -0.80
C GLN A 62 -9.68 28.79 -2.17
N ALA A 63 -8.37 28.71 -2.41
CA ALA A 63 -7.82 28.15 -3.65
C ALA A 63 -8.24 26.68 -3.83
N ARG A 64 -8.11 25.85 -2.79
CA ARG A 64 -8.55 24.45 -2.80
C ARG A 64 -10.05 24.32 -3.12
N THR A 65 -10.89 25.14 -2.51
CA THR A 65 -12.34 25.17 -2.79
C THR A 65 -12.63 25.59 -4.22
N ALA A 66 -11.94 26.61 -4.74
CA ALA A 66 -12.12 27.08 -6.12
C ALA A 66 -11.76 25.99 -7.14
N VAL A 67 -10.64 25.29 -6.94
CA VAL A 67 -10.24 24.16 -7.81
C VAL A 67 -11.24 23.02 -7.73
N ARG A 68 -11.69 22.65 -6.53
CA ARG A 68 -12.71 21.58 -6.35
C ARG A 68 -14.08 21.93 -6.91
N ALA A 69 -14.42 23.22 -6.96
CA ALA A 69 -15.67 23.71 -7.54
C ALA A 69 -15.59 23.93 -9.05
N ALA A 70 -14.39 23.85 -9.65
CA ALA A 70 -14.24 23.96 -11.08
C ALA A 70 -14.91 22.77 -11.79
N ALA A 71 -15.39 23.00 -13.01
CA ALA A 71 -15.97 21.94 -13.82
C ALA A 71 -14.96 20.81 -14.05
N GLU A 72 -15.39 19.56 -13.87
CA GLU A 72 -14.55 18.41 -14.17
C GLU A 72 -14.17 18.42 -15.65
N PRO A 73 -12.88 18.21 -15.99
CA PRO A 73 -12.48 18.11 -17.38
C PRO A 73 -13.14 16.90 -18.02
N ALA A 74 -13.83 17.11 -19.14
CA ALA A 74 -14.41 16.01 -19.91
C ALA A 74 -13.33 15.11 -20.49
N MET A 75 -13.57 13.79 -20.49
CA MET A 75 -12.66 12.84 -21.13
C MET A 75 -12.62 13.11 -22.64
N PRO A 76 -11.44 13.30 -23.26
CA PRO A 76 -11.34 13.47 -24.70
C PRO A 76 -11.87 12.24 -25.44
N ALA A 77 -12.69 12.45 -26.48
CA ALA A 77 -13.31 11.36 -27.23
C ALA A 77 -12.28 10.37 -27.82
N GLY A 78 -11.13 10.88 -28.28
CA GLY A 78 -10.04 10.05 -28.78
C GLY A 78 -9.43 9.13 -27.71
N LEU A 79 -9.21 9.65 -26.49
CA LEU A 79 -8.71 8.83 -25.38
C LEU A 79 -9.71 7.73 -25.03
N LEU A 80 -11.00 8.05 -24.95
CA LEU A 80 -12.05 7.07 -24.69
C LEU A 80 -12.10 5.99 -25.77
N ALA A 81 -11.95 6.37 -27.05
CA ALA A 81 -11.89 5.43 -28.16
C ALA A 81 -10.68 4.48 -28.02
N THR A 82 -9.50 5.02 -27.74
CA THR A 82 -8.27 4.23 -27.53
C THR A 82 -8.40 3.29 -26.33
N LEU A 83 -8.97 3.74 -25.21
CA LEU A 83 -9.19 2.88 -24.04
C LEU A 83 -10.14 1.72 -24.37
N ARG A 84 -11.18 1.97 -25.19
CA ARG A 84 -12.13 0.95 -25.63
C ARG A 84 -11.53 -0.05 -26.64
N SER A 85 -10.48 0.34 -27.38
CA SER A 85 -9.81 -0.56 -28.33
C SER A 85 -8.75 -1.45 -27.69
N ILE A 86 -8.39 -1.25 -26.42
CA ILE A 86 -7.37 -2.07 -25.72
C ILE A 86 -7.59 -3.58 -25.92
N PRO A 87 -8.80 -4.14 -25.74
CA PRO A 87 -9.03 -5.57 -25.91
C PRO A 87 -8.77 -6.10 -27.32
N GLU A 88 -8.87 -5.24 -28.33
CA GLU A 88 -8.64 -5.60 -29.74
C GLU A 88 -7.15 -5.46 -30.13
N THR A 89 -6.46 -4.51 -29.49
CA THR A 89 -5.06 -4.17 -29.80
C THR A 89 -4.03 -4.94 -28.97
N VAL A 90 -4.44 -5.52 -27.84
CA VAL A 90 -3.57 -6.28 -26.96
C VAL A 90 -3.87 -7.76 -27.13
N GLU A 91 -2.85 -8.57 -27.42
CA GLU A 91 -3.01 -10.02 -27.33
C GLU A 91 -3.29 -10.40 -25.86
N LEU A 92 -4.54 -10.79 -25.58
CA LEU A 92 -4.86 -11.38 -24.29
C LEU A 92 -4.34 -12.82 -24.23
N PRO A 93 -3.82 -13.25 -23.07
CA PRO A 93 -3.47 -14.65 -22.88
C PRO A 93 -4.72 -15.50 -23.10
N LYS A 94 -4.58 -16.57 -23.89
CA LYS A 94 -5.66 -17.54 -24.10
C LYS A 94 -6.11 -18.06 -22.74
N VAL A 95 -7.43 -18.02 -22.50
CA VAL A 95 -8.01 -18.62 -21.29
C VAL A 95 -7.57 -20.09 -21.22
N PRO A 96 -6.95 -20.54 -20.12
CA PRO A 96 -6.52 -21.93 -19.97
C PRO A 96 -7.69 -22.89 -20.14
N ASP A 97 -7.43 -24.08 -20.68
CA ASP A 97 -8.46 -25.08 -20.93
C ASP A 97 -9.22 -25.42 -19.62
N GLY A 98 -10.55 -25.43 -19.69
CA GLY A 98 -11.41 -25.69 -18.54
C GLY A 98 -11.76 -24.44 -17.70
N LEU A 99 -11.36 -23.25 -18.14
CA LEU A 99 -11.79 -21.98 -17.55
C LEU A 99 -12.66 -21.18 -18.53
N ALA A 100 -13.64 -20.46 -18.02
CA ALA A 100 -14.51 -19.55 -18.75
C ALA A 100 -14.55 -18.19 -18.04
N ILE A 101 -14.75 -17.11 -18.79
CA ILE A 101 -14.94 -15.76 -18.24
C ILE A 101 -16.44 -15.47 -18.27
N ILE A 102 -17.03 -15.12 -17.11
CA ILE A 102 -18.43 -14.68 -17.01
C ILE A 102 -18.51 -13.19 -17.41
N ASP A 103 -19.70 -12.69 -17.75
CA ASP A 103 -19.98 -11.30 -18.16
C ASP A 103 -19.43 -10.22 -17.22
N ASP A 104 -19.14 -10.56 -15.96
CA ASP A 104 -18.54 -9.69 -14.95
C ASP A 104 -16.99 -9.66 -14.99
N GLY A 105 -16.37 -10.40 -15.90
CA GLY A 105 -14.91 -10.55 -16.00
C GLY A 105 -14.31 -11.59 -15.06
N THR A 106 -15.13 -12.34 -14.31
CA THR A 106 -14.66 -13.37 -13.37
C THR A 106 -14.29 -14.65 -14.12
N VAL A 107 -13.10 -15.20 -13.85
CA VAL A 107 -12.65 -16.49 -14.39
C VAL A 107 -13.19 -17.63 -13.53
N VAL A 108 -14.01 -18.50 -14.10
CA VAL A 108 -14.62 -19.67 -13.43
C VAL A 108 -14.24 -20.97 -14.11
N LEU A 109 -14.32 -22.08 -13.37
CA LEU A 109 -14.19 -23.42 -13.95
C LEU A 109 -15.39 -23.73 -14.85
N ALA A 110 -15.12 -24.00 -16.13
CA ALA A 110 -16.13 -24.43 -17.09
C ALA A 110 -16.59 -25.85 -16.71
N THR A 111 -17.74 -25.93 -16.03
CA THR A 111 -18.32 -27.24 -15.71
C THR A 111 -18.86 -27.84 -16.99
N ARG A 112 -18.30 -28.96 -17.44
CA ARG A 112 -18.76 -29.69 -18.63
C ARG A 112 -20.25 -30.00 -18.47
N GLN A 113 -21.09 -29.53 -19.40
CA GLN A 113 -22.50 -29.91 -19.43
C GLN A 113 -22.63 -31.44 -19.54
N PRO A 114 -23.44 -32.10 -18.70
CA PRO A 114 -23.69 -33.54 -18.82
C PRO A 114 -24.49 -33.79 -20.10
N GLY A 115 -23.81 -34.19 -21.17
CA GLY A 115 -24.45 -34.50 -22.46
C GLY A 115 -23.55 -34.47 -23.71
N SER A 116 -22.33 -33.90 -23.65
CA SER A 116 -21.43 -33.93 -24.82
C SER A 116 -20.61 -35.24 -24.87
N SER A 117 -20.88 -36.06 -25.90
CA SER A 117 -20.29 -37.38 -26.14
C SER A 117 -18.76 -37.37 -26.15
N ALA A 118 -18.16 -38.30 -25.41
CA ALA A 118 -16.72 -38.51 -25.33
C ALA A 118 -16.18 -39.36 -26.51
N PRO A 119 -14.93 -39.15 -26.98
CA PRO A 119 -14.19 -40.17 -27.73
C PRO A 119 -13.76 -41.32 -26.80
N PRO A 120 -13.47 -42.53 -27.33
CA PRO A 120 -13.31 -43.73 -26.52
C PRO A 120 -12.09 -43.65 -25.59
N ALA A 121 -12.26 -44.18 -24.38
CA ALA A 121 -11.21 -44.34 -23.40
C ALA A 121 -10.10 -45.26 -23.93
N ILE A 122 -8.93 -44.70 -24.22
CA ILE A 122 -7.70 -45.48 -24.38
C ILE A 122 -7.25 -45.91 -22.98
N SER A 123 -7.45 -47.19 -22.69
CA SER A 123 -6.89 -47.88 -21.54
C SER A 123 -5.36 -47.98 -21.71
N LEU A 124 -4.62 -47.04 -21.11
CA LEU A 124 -3.15 -47.04 -21.05
C LEU A 124 -2.73 -47.17 -19.59
N GLY A 125 -2.92 -48.37 -19.04
CA GLY A 125 -2.46 -48.76 -17.71
C GLY A 125 -1.26 -49.71 -17.80
N SER A 126 -0.05 -49.16 -17.84
CA SER A 126 1.16 -49.84 -17.35
C SER A 126 2.23 -48.81 -16.96
N THR A 127 1.96 -48.02 -15.92
CA THR A 127 3.03 -47.27 -15.26
C THR A 127 3.67 -48.16 -14.20
N VAL A 128 4.83 -48.72 -14.54
CA VAL A 128 5.84 -49.10 -13.54
C VAL A 128 6.02 -47.88 -12.62
N PRO A 129 5.96 -48.02 -11.28
CA PRO A 129 6.14 -46.87 -10.40
C PRO A 129 7.57 -46.34 -10.57
N LEU A 130 7.68 -45.16 -11.18
CA LEU A 130 8.91 -44.41 -11.34
C LEU A 130 9.26 -43.78 -9.97
N GLY A 131 9.76 -44.62 -9.05
CA GLY A 131 9.92 -44.27 -7.63
C GLY A 131 11.22 -44.78 -6.99
N SER A 132 12.27 -45.05 -7.76
CA SER A 132 13.53 -45.62 -7.23
C SER A 132 14.78 -44.76 -7.48
N SER A 133 14.64 -43.48 -7.81
CA SER A 133 15.80 -42.58 -7.87
C SER A 133 16.02 -41.91 -6.51
N ALA A 134 17.15 -42.25 -5.89
CA ALA A 134 17.69 -41.64 -4.68
C ALA A 134 17.73 -40.11 -4.81
N ARG A 135 17.26 -39.40 -3.78
CA ARG A 135 17.26 -37.94 -3.77
C ARG A 135 18.68 -37.43 -3.56
N LEU A 136 19.18 -36.74 -4.59
CA LEU A 136 20.35 -35.88 -4.51
C LEU A 136 20.01 -34.73 -3.53
N GLY A 137 20.61 -34.72 -2.34
CA GLY A 137 20.52 -33.59 -1.40
C GLY A 137 19.82 -33.83 -0.05
N ASP A 138 19.60 -35.08 0.37
CA ASP A 138 19.24 -35.37 1.77
C ASP A 138 20.43 -35.08 2.70
N THR A 139 20.54 -33.83 3.14
CA THR A 139 21.47 -33.41 4.20
C THR A 139 20.79 -33.59 5.54
N GLY A 140 20.48 -34.84 5.87
CA GLY A 140 20.25 -35.26 7.24
C GLY A 140 21.54 -35.14 8.04
N GLY A 141 21.73 -34.03 8.74
CA GLY A 141 22.90 -33.85 9.60
C GLY A 141 23.09 -32.43 10.11
N SER A 142 22.24 -31.98 11.03
CA SER A 142 22.60 -30.87 11.93
C SER A 142 23.27 -31.45 13.19
N PRO A 143 24.59 -31.30 13.37
CA PRO A 143 25.22 -31.55 14.66
C PRO A 143 24.99 -30.35 15.57
N THR A 144 24.40 -30.65 16.73
CA THR A 144 24.20 -29.73 17.86
C THR A 144 25.51 -29.13 18.34
N ARG A 145 25.59 -27.80 18.33
CA ARG A 145 26.74 -27.05 18.87
C ARG A 145 26.76 -27.11 20.40
N THR A 146 27.89 -27.61 20.87
CA THR A 146 28.51 -27.45 22.18
C THR A 146 28.33 -26.05 22.81
N SER A 147 27.90 -26.03 24.08
CA SER A 147 28.26 -24.97 25.03
C SER A 147 28.39 -25.56 26.45
N GLY A 148 29.55 -26.16 26.70
CA GLY A 148 29.98 -26.57 28.04
C GLY A 148 30.39 -25.34 28.87
N ARG A 149 29.51 -24.92 29.79
CA ARG A 149 29.78 -23.89 30.79
C ARG A 149 30.46 -24.56 31.99
N ARG A 150 31.75 -24.29 32.19
CA ARG A 150 32.56 -24.79 33.31
C ARG A 150 32.10 -24.10 34.60
N GLY A 151 31.64 -24.91 35.55
CA GLY A 151 31.43 -24.50 36.94
C GLY A 151 32.74 -24.58 37.72
N ALA A 152 33.01 -23.54 38.51
CA ALA A 152 34.10 -23.44 39.47
C ALA A 152 33.78 -24.27 40.72
N GLY A 153 34.78 -24.93 41.31
CA GLY A 153 34.61 -25.60 42.60
C GLY A 153 35.82 -26.41 43.09
N ARG A 154 36.60 -25.78 43.97
CA ARG A 154 37.30 -26.35 45.16
C ARG A 154 38.32 -27.47 44.94
N ARG A 155 39.59 -27.18 45.24
CA ARG A 155 40.32 -27.59 46.47
C ARG A 155 41.72 -27.00 46.47
#